data_AF-A0A239ECJ3-F1
#
_entry.id   AF-A0A239ECJ3-F1
#
_cell.length_a   1.000
_cell.length_b   1.000
_cell.length_c   1.000
_cell.angle_alpha   90.00
_cell.angle_beta   90.00
_cell.angle_gamma   90.00
#
_symmetry.space_group_name_H-M   'P 1'
#
loop_
_entity.id
_entity.type
_entity.pdbx_description
1 polymer ?
#
loop_
_entity_poly.entity_id
_entity_poly.type
_entity_poly.pdbx_seq_one_letter_code
_entity_poly.pdbx_strand_id
1 'polypeptide(L)'
;MLAALLPDLESLDLAAMCADHQPLYRQSEIYAREGVDLDRSTLAGWVGATSEVLAPLVGAVRGHVLATSKLPAEAAPVPVLAPGKGRTKTGRLWTYVRDDRSPSDLTGPAV
;
A
#
# COMPACT_ATOMS: atom_id res chain seq x y z
N MET A 1 -14.02 -26.55 -0.96
CA MET A 1 -14.01 -25.74 0.28
C MET A 1 -12.93 -24.66 0.22
N LEU A 2 -11.65 -25.00 -0.02
CA LEU A 2 -10.56 -24.00 -0.13
C LEU A 2 -10.78 -22.93 -1.22
N ALA A 3 -11.25 -23.32 -2.41
CA ALA A 3 -11.49 -22.39 -3.53
C ALA A 3 -12.60 -21.35 -3.28
N ALA A 4 -13.49 -21.58 -2.31
CA ALA A 4 -14.57 -20.64 -1.98
C ALA A 4 -14.09 -19.53 -1.01
N LEU A 5 -13.02 -19.78 -0.25
CA LEU A 5 -12.44 -18.83 0.71
C LEU A 5 -11.30 -18.00 0.10
N LEU A 6 -10.83 -18.38 -1.10
CA LEU A 6 -9.71 -17.71 -1.77
C LEU A 6 -9.92 -16.18 -1.95
N PRO A 7 -11.11 -15.71 -2.41
CA PRO A 7 -11.35 -14.27 -2.57
C PRO A 7 -11.34 -13.52 -1.24
N ASP A 8 -11.84 -14.17 -0.17
CA ASP A 8 -11.86 -13.59 1.17
C ASP A 8 -10.43 -13.44 1.71
N LEU A 9 -9.56 -14.44 1.46
CA LEU A 9 -8.15 -14.40 1.86
C LEU A 9 -7.34 -13.35 1.09
N GLU A 10 -7.61 -13.14 -0.20
CA GLU A 10 -6.99 -12.07 -0.99
C GLU A 10 -7.33 -10.69 -0.41
N SER A 11 -8.60 -10.48 -0.04
CA SER A 11 -9.04 -9.22 0.56
C SER A 11 -8.44 -8.99 1.95
N LEU A 12 -8.34 -10.06 2.77
CA LEU A 12 -7.75 -10.01 4.10
C LEU A 12 -6.24 -9.77 4.05
N ASP A 13 -5.53 -10.37 3.09
CA ASP A 13 -4.08 -10.17 2.91
C ASP A 13 -3.75 -8.69 2.67
N LEU A 14 -4.50 -8.05 1.76
CA LEU A 14 -4.34 -6.63 1.46
C LEU A 14 -4.71 -5.75 2.66
N ALA A 15 -5.83 -6.05 3.34
CA ALA A 15 -6.27 -5.29 4.50
C ALA A 15 -5.25 -5.37 5.65
N ALA A 16 -4.77 -6.56 5.99
CA ALA A 16 -3.77 -6.76 7.04
C ALA A 16 -2.42 -6.09 6.69
N MET A 17 -2.01 -6.12 5.41
CA MET A 17 -0.80 -5.43 4.97
C MET A 17 -0.94 -3.91 5.09
N CYS A 18 -2.07 -3.35 4.63
CA CYS A 18 -2.26 -1.91 4.51
C CYS A 18 -2.71 -1.24 5.82
N ALA A 19 -3.68 -1.82 6.52
CA ALA A 19 -4.28 -1.25 7.72
C ALA A 19 -3.50 -1.63 8.99
N ASP A 20 -3.08 -2.88 9.09
CA ASP A 20 -2.43 -3.42 10.30
C ASP A 20 -0.90 -3.47 10.19
N HIS A 21 -0.34 -3.04 9.06
CA HIS A 21 1.09 -3.07 8.78
C HIS A 21 1.71 -4.48 8.93
N GLN A 22 0.94 -5.54 8.64
CA GLN A 22 1.40 -6.90 8.83
C GLN A 22 2.22 -7.41 7.64
N PRO A 23 3.52 -7.73 7.82
CA PRO A 23 4.37 -8.18 6.73
C PRO A 23 3.96 -9.58 6.22
N LEU A 24 4.06 -9.81 4.92
CA LEU A 24 3.57 -11.04 4.26
C LEU A 24 4.14 -12.35 4.83
N TYR A 25 5.38 -12.35 5.31
CA TYR A 25 5.95 -13.55 5.95
C TYR A 25 5.20 -13.92 7.24
N ARG A 26 4.76 -12.91 8.00
CA ARG A 26 4.01 -13.10 9.23
C ARG A 26 2.59 -13.54 8.94
N GLN A 27 1.99 -13.03 7.86
CA GLN A 27 0.67 -13.47 7.40
C GLN A 27 0.68 -14.93 6.98
N SER A 28 1.68 -15.35 6.20
CA SER A 28 1.90 -16.76 5.82
C SER A 28 1.99 -17.67 7.05
N GLU A 29 2.74 -17.29 8.08
CA GLU A 29 2.81 -18.05 9.34
C GLU A 29 1.48 -18.09 10.12
N ILE A 30 0.66 -17.04 10.05
CA ILE A 30 -0.67 -17.00 10.70
C ILE A 30 -1.63 -17.95 9.99
N TYR A 31 -1.69 -17.90 8.65
CA TYR A 31 -2.53 -18.81 7.88
C TYR A 31 -2.13 -20.28 8.09
N ALA A 32 -0.83 -20.57 8.19
CA ALA A 32 -0.34 -21.92 8.47
C ALA A 32 -0.83 -22.46 9.83
N ARG A 33 -0.99 -21.60 10.85
CA ARG A 33 -1.55 -21.98 12.16
C ARG A 33 -3.02 -22.36 12.08
N GLU A 34 -3.75 -21.78 11.14
CA GLU A 34 -5.15 -22.08 10.85
C GLU A 34 -5.30 -23.22 9.81
N GLY A 35 -4.20 -23.91 9.47
CA GLY A 35 -4.18 -25.04 8.54
C GLY A 35 -4.21 -24.65 7.06
N VAL A 36 -3.96 -23.39 6.72
CA VAL A 36 -3.90 -22.89 5.34
C VAL A 36 -2.45 -22.59 4.96
N ASP A 37 -1.84 -23.47 4.19
CA ASP A 37 -0.45 -23.31 3.73
C ASP A 37 -0.39 -22.37 2.51
N LEU A 38 0.02 -21.12 2.74
CA LEU A 38 0.19 -20.10 1.70
C LEU A 38 1.63 -19.61 1.69
N ASP A 39 2.31 -19.81 0.56
CA ASP A 39 3.65 -19.27 0.38
C ASP A 39 3.62 -17.74 0.22
N ARG A 40 4.69 -17.07 0.67
CA ARG A 40 4.85 -15.61 0.55
C ARG A 40 4.78 -15.11 -0.88
N SER A 41 5.20 -15.90 -1.87
CA SER A 41 5.08 -15.54 -3.29
C SER A 41 3.64 -15.52 -3.78
N THR A 42 2.77 -16.36 -3.19
CA THR A 42 1.33 -16.35 -3.51
C THR A 42 0.69 -15.07 -2.99
N LEU A 43 0.93 -14.73 -1.72
CA LEU A 43 0.45 -13.47 -1.12
C LEU A 43 1.00 -12.26 -1.89
N ALA A 44 2.29 -12.24 -2.21
CA ALA A 44 2.89 -11.18 -3.02
C ALA A 44 2.29 -11.10 -4.43
N GLY A 45 1.92 -12.23 -5.02
CA GLY A 45 1.19 -12.31 -6.29
C GLY A 45 -0.19 -11.64 -6.19
N TRP A 46 -0.94 -11.87 -5.11
CA TRP A 46 -2.23 -11.24 -4.85
C TRP A 46 -2.13 -9.72 -4.67
N VAL A 47 -1.14 -9.25 -3.90
CA VAL A 47 -0.84 -7.81 -3.79
C VAL A 47 -0.52 -7.21 -5.16
N GLY A 48 0.27 -7.91 -5.97
CA GLY A 48 0.61 -7.49 -7.33
C GLY A 48 -0.62 -7.38 -8.24
N ALA A 49 -1.44 -8.42 -8.30
CA ALA A 49 -2.66 -8.45 -9.11
C ALA A 49 -3.64 -7.34 -8.69
N THR A 50 -3.79 -7.11 -7.39
CA THR A 50 -4.64 -6.03 -6.87
C THR A 50 -4.10 -4.65 -7.26
N SER A 51 -2.78 -4.45 -7.20
CA SER A 51 -2.13 -3.21 -7.65
C SER A 51 -2.41 -2.93 -9.14
N GLU A 52 -2.36 -3.95 -9.99
CA GLU A 52 -2.68 -3.82 -11.42
C GLU A 52 -4.14 -3.40 -11.65
N VAL A 53 -5.07 -4.02 -10.92
CA VAL A 53 -6.51 -3.67 -10.98
C VAL A 53 -6.75 -2.22 -10.53
N LEU A 54 -6.01 -1.74 -9.53
CA LEU A 54 -6.15 -0.40 -8.98
C LEU A 54 -5.43 0.69 -9.80
N ALA A 55 -4.62 0.32 -10.79
CA ALA A 55 -3.81 1.27 -11.57
C ALA A 55 -4.61 2.44 -12.19
N PRO A 56 -5.83 2.24 -12.76
CA PRO A 56 -6.63 3.36 -13.29
C PRO A 56 -7.07 4.35 -12.20
N LEU A 57 -7.41 3.86 -11.00
CA LEU A 57 -7.79 4.70 -9.87
C LEU A 57 -6.59 5.53 -9.38
N VAL A 58 -5.41 4.91 -9.28
CA VAL A 58 -4.16 5.60 -8.97
C VAL A 58 -3.89 6.71 -9.99
N GLY A 59 -4.11 6.43 -11.28
CA GLY A 59 -4.01 7.42 -12.36
C GLY A 59 -4.97 8.60 -12.18
N ALA A 60 -6.24 8.33 -11.85
CA ALA A 60 -7.25 9.35 -11.62
C ALA A 60 -6.93 10.22 -10.39
N VAL A 61 -6.55 9.61 -9.26
CA VAL A 61 -6.12 10.32 -8.05
C VAL A 61 -4.89 11.18 -8.32
N ARG A 62 -3.91 10.65 -9.06
CA ARG A 62 -2.72 11.42 -9.46
C ARG A 62 -3.09 12.63 -10.30
N GLY A 63 -3.94 12.46 -11.31
CA GLY A 63 -4.42 13.57 -12.14
C GLY A 63 -5.16 14.63 -11.32
N HIS A 64 -6.01 14.18 -10.38
CA HIS A 64 -6.72 15.07 -9.47
C HIS A 64 -5.78 15.85 -8.55
N VAL A 65 -4.80 15.19 -7.92
CA VAL A 65 -3.85 15.84 -7.01
C VAL A 65 -2.96 16.82 -7.74
N LEU A 66 -2.48 16.49 -8.94
CA LEU A 66 -1.57 17.35 -9.71
C LEU A 66 -2.27 18.54 -10.41
N ALA A 67 -3.60 18.58 -10.43
CA ALA A 67 -4.35 19.69 -11.04
C ALA A 67 -4.46 20.94 -10.14
N THR A 68 -3.94 20.91 -8.91
CA THR A 68 -3.93 22.09 -8.01
C THR A 68 -2.88 23.13 -8.45
N SER A 69 -3.13 24.39 -8.09
CA SER A 69 -2.16 25.48 -8.26
C SER A 69 -1.05 25.48 -7.20
N LYS A 70 -1.25 24.81 -6.07
CA LYS A 70 -0.28 24.68 -4.97
C LYS A 70 -0.26 23.25 -4.46
N LEU A 71 0.91 22.61 -4.51
CA LEU A 71 1.06 21.21 -4.13
C LEU A 71 2.03 21.06 -2.96
N PRO A 72 1.54 21.04 -1.71
CA PRO A 72 2.30 20.54 -0.58
C PRO A 72 2.84 19.13 -0.87
N ALA A 73 4.15 18.96 -0.67
CA ALA A 73 4.83 17.68 -0.84
C ALA A 73 5.78 17.45 0.34
N GLU A 74 5.72 16.25 0.91
CA GLU A 74 6.62 15.81 1.97
C GLU A 74 7.39 14.57 1.51
N ALA A 75 8.66 14.46 1.93
CA ALA A 75 9.53 13.35 1.57
C ALA A 75 10.09 12.65 2.81
N ALA A 76 9.59 11.47 3.13
CA ALA A 76 10.07 10.64 4.22
C ALA A 76 11.19 9.69 3.72
N PRO A 77 12.37 9.62 4.37
CA PRO A 77 13.39 8.65 4.03
C PRO A 77 12.94 7.23 4.41
N VAL A 78 13.15 6.25 3.52
CA VAL A 78 12.78 4.85 3.74
C VAL A 78 13.95 3.93 3.34
N PRO A 79 14.31 2.92 4.14
CA PRO A 79 15.32 1.94 3.74
C PRO A 79 14.78 1.05 2.61
N VAL A 80 15.49 1.01 1.48
CA VAL A 80 15.15 0.17 0.33
C VAL A 80 16.26 -0.84 0.13
N LEU A 81 15.91 -2.10 -0.14
CA LEU A 81 16.92 -3.12 -0.44
C LEU A 81 17.79 -2.71 -1.64
N ALA A 82 19.10 -2.94 -1.54
CA ALA A 82 20.02 -2.84 -2.67
C ALA A 82 20.41 -4.27 -3.08
N PRO A 83 19.76 -4.86 -4.10
CA PRO A 83 19.99 -6.24 -4.50
C PRO A 83 21.47 -6.55 -4.73
N GLY A 84 21.92 -7.71 -4.26
CA GLY A 84 23.32 -8.15 -4.40
C GLY A 84 24.34 -7.48 -3.47
N LYS A 85 23.95 -6.50 -2.63
CA LYS A 85 24.89 -5.75 -1.77
C LYS A 85 24.79 -6.05 -0.29
N GLY A 86 23.82 -6.87 0.13
CA GLY A 86 23.57 -7.19 1.55
C GLY A 86 23.27 -5.98 2.43
N ARG A 87 22.91 -4.84 1.82
CA ARG A 87 22.71 -3.55 2.49
C ARG A 87 21.47 -2.87 1.92
N THR A 88 20.94 -1.91 2.68
CA THR A 88 19.89 -1.00 2.22
C THR A 88 20.49 0.28 1.66
N LYS A 89 19.76 0.90 0.74
CA LYS A 89 19.98 2.28 0.27
C LYS A 89 18.84 3.16 0.81
N THR A 90 19.11 4.45 1.00
CA THR A 90 18.05 5.41 1.37
C THR A 90 17.21 5.72 0.14
N GLY A 91 15.96 5.28 0.15
CA GLY A 91 14.89 5.77 -0.73
C GLY A 91 14.12 6.91 -0.08
N ARG A 92 13.18 7.50 -0.83
CA ARG A 92 12.23 8.50 -0.31
C ARG A 92 10.82 8.13 -0.74
N LEU A 93 9.91 8.15 0.22
CA LEU A 93 8.47 8.13 -0.01
C LEU A 93 7.98 9.57 -0.08
N TRP A 94 7.36 9.93 -1.20
CA TRP A 94 6.77 11.25 -1.39
C TRP A 94 5.27 11.19 -1.13
N THR A 95 4.78 12.06 -0.26
CA THR A 95 3.35 12.26 -0.02
C THR A 95 2.94 13.61 -0.61
N TYR A 96 1.86 13.60 -1.38
CA TYR A 96 1.29 14.79 -2.00
C TYR A 96 -0.10 15.01 -1.44
N VAL A 97 -0.37 16.23 -0.97
CA VAL A 97 -1.68 16.60 -0.45
C VAL A 97 -2.25 17.68 -1.35
N ARG A 98 -3.45 17.46 -1.87
CA ARG A 98 -4.21 18.52 -2.50
C ARG A 98 -5.02 19.23 -1.42
N ASP A 99 -4.64 20.46 -1.11
CA ASP A 99 -5.38 21.35 -0.24
C ASP A 99 -5.43 22.75 -0.86
N ASP A 100 -6.57 23.10 -1.42
CA ASP A 100 -6.79 24.39 -2.08
C ASP A 100 -7.17 25.50 -1.07
N ARG A 101 -7.25 25.18 0.24
CA ARG A 101 -7.59 26.15 1.29
C ARG A 101 -6.44 27.12 1.57
N SER A 102 -6.79 28.29 2.09
CA SER A 102 -5.79 29.25 2.60
C SER A 102 -5.06 28.63 3.80
N PRO A 103 -3.75 28.89 4.02
CA PRO A 103 -3.04 28.43 5.22
C PRO A 103 -3.65 28.92 6.55
N SER A 104 -4.49 29.95 6.51
CA SER A 104 -5.23 30.49 7.65
C SER A 104 -6.66 29.95 7.80
N ASP A 105 -7.06 29.00 6.94
CA ASP A 105 -8.40 28.43 6.92
C ASP A 105 -8.49 27.30 7.96
N LEU A 106 -9.41 27.45 8.92
CA LEU A 106 -9.61 26.50 10.02
C LEU A 106 -10.74 25.50 9.74
N THR A 107 -11.31 25.52 8.54
CA THR A 107 -12.32 24.54 8.13
C THR A 107 -11.71 23.15 8.22
N GLY A 108 -12.36 22.21 8.91
CA GLY A 108 -11.86 20.83 9.06
C GLY A 108 -11.70 20.13 7.70
N PRO A 109 -10.81 19.12 7.58
CA PRO A 109 -10.73 18.33 6.35
C PRO A 109 -12.08 17.71 6.04
N ALA A 110 -12.41 17.56 4.75
CA ALA A 110 -13.59 16.83 4.33
C ALA A 110 -13.51 15.40 4.87
N VAL A 111 -14.54 14.95 5.60
CA VAL A 111 -14.69 13.61 6.17
C VAL A 111 -15.45 12.73 5.19
#